data_AF-A0A5C5V831-F1
#
_entry.id   AF-A0A5C5V831-F1
#
_cell.length_a   1.000
_cell.length_b   1.000
_cell.length_c   1.000
_cell.angle_alpha   90.00
_cell.angle_beta   90.00
_cell.angle_gamma   90.00
#
_symmetry.space_group_name_H-M   'P 1'
#
loop_
_entity.id
_entity.type
_entity.pdbx_description
1 polymer ?
#
loop_
_entity_poly.entity_id
_entity_poly.type
_entity_poly.pdbx_seq_one_letter_code
_entity_poly.pdbx_strand_id
1 'polypeptide(L)'
;MSAKAKRKQPPSRRRFTDEFKRDAVQMLLDGHSADSVVQRLGLSSTNLLYRWKREQLRGSGPVAASLESRVKELELELKRVERERDVLKKALAIFSRSD
;
A
#
# COMPACT_ATOMS: atom_id res chain seq x y z
N MET A 1 2.01 -18.30 56.89
CA MET A 1 0.81 -18.09 56.05
C MET A 1 1.26 -17.55 54.69
N SER A 2 1.22 -18.35 53.63
CA SER A 2 1.71 -17.93 52.30
C SER A 2 0.56 -17.41 51.45
N ALA A 3 0.54 -16.10 51.20
CA ALA A 3 -0.40 -15.49 50.26
C ALA A 3 -0.01 -15.87 48.82
N LYS A 4 -0.84 -16.70 48.16
CA LYS A 4 -0.70 -16.99 46.73
C LYS A 4 -1.09 -15.74 45.93
N ALA A 5 -0.13 -15.16 45.21
CA ALA A 5 -0.36 -14.11 44.24
C ALA A 5 -1.28 -14.61 43.11
N LYS A 6 -2.44 -13.95 42.93
CA LYS A 6 -3.40 -14.20 41.85
C LYS A 6 -2.75 -13.83 40.51
N ARG A 7 -2.39 -14.82 39.69
CA ARG A 7 -1.90 -14.60 38.31
C ARG A 7 -3.00 -13.88 37.50
N LYS A 8 -2.74 -12.65 37.04
CA LYS A 8 -3.63 -11.93 36.11
C LYS A 8 -3.64 -12.66 34.77
N GLN A 9 -4.82 -13.08 34.31
CA GLN A 9 -5.03 -13.67 32.98
C GLN A 9 -4.60 -12.66 31.90
N PRO A 10 -3.88 -13.09 30.84
CA PRO A 10 -3.50 -12.18 29.76
C PRO A 10 -4.75 -11.66 29.04
N PRO A 11 -4.76 -10.38 28.60
CA PRO A 11 -5.93 -9.79 27.96
C PRO A 11 -6.28 -10.55 26.67
N SER A 12 -7.58 -10.79 26.49
CA SER A 12 -8.16 -11.34 25.26
C SER A 12 -7.73 -10.49 24.06
N ARG A 13 -7.16 -11.15 23.03
CA ARG A 13 -6.73 -10.47 21.81
C ARG A 13 -7.97 -10.02 21.01
N ARG A 14 -8.11 -8.73 20.75
CA ARG A 14 -9.12 -8.19 19.82
C ARG A 14 -9.01 -8.90 18.47
N ARG A 15 -10.14 -9.40 17.98
CA ARG A 15 -10.26 -9.99 16.63
C ARG A 15 -10.89 -8.96 15.70
N PHE A 16 -10.34 -8.84 14.51
CA PHE A 16 -10.81 -7.95 13.45
C PHE A 16 -11.23 -8.80 12.25
N THR A 17 -12.28 -8.38 11.55
CA THR A 17 -12.72 -9.02 10.30
C THR A 17 -11.70 -8.80 9.19
N ASP A 18 -11.65 -9.69 8.20
CA ASP A 18 -10.69 -9.56 7.10
C ASP A 18 -11.02 -8.39 6.16
N GLU A 19 -12.29 -7.98 6.09
CA GLU A 19 -12.71 -6.74 5.43
C GLU A 19 -12.13 -5.52 6.15
N PHE A 20 -12.30 -5.42 7.47
CA PHE A 20 -11.74 -4.33 8.25
C PHE A 20 -10.21 -4.22 8.12
N LYS A 21 -9.50 -5.36 8.10
CA LYS A 21 -8.05 -5.37 7.87
C LYS A 21 -7.69 -4.89 6.46
N ARG A 22 -8.49 -5.23 5.44
CA ARG A 22 -8.30 -4.77 4.06
C ARG A 22 -8.46 -3.27 3.95
N ASP A 23 -9.54 -2.72 4.49
CA ASP A 23 -9.79 -1.29 4.44
C ASP A 23 -8.69 -0.51 5.18
N ALA A 24 -8.27 -0.98 6.36
CA ALA A 24 -7.20 -0.36 7.12
C ALA A 24 -5.84 -0.37 6.38
N VAL A 25 -5.54 -1.42 5.62
CA VAL A 25 -4.34 -1.48 4.77
C VAL A 25 -4.50 -0.62 3.52
N GLN A 26 -5.70 -0.55 2.92
CA GLN A 26 -5.98 0.31 1.78
C GLN A 26 -5.72 1.78 2.11
N MET A 27 -6.15 2.24 3.29
CA MET A 27 -5.84 3.61 3.75
C MET A 27 -4.34 3.92 3.80
N LEU A 28 -3.49 2.93 4.16
CA LEU A 28 -2.03 3.10 4.09
C LEU A 28 -1.52 3.22 2.65
N LEU A 29 -2.13 2.49 1.71
CA LEU A 29 -1.76 2.52 0.29
C LEU A 29 -2.21 3.82 -0.38
N ASP A 30 -3.32 4.39 0.09
CA ASP A 30 -3.86 5.68 -0.37
C ASP A 30 -3.05 6.89 0.16
N GLY A 31 -1.98 6.64 0.94
CA GLY A 31 -1.04 7.67 1.37
C GLY A 31 -1.26 8.22 2.77
N HIS A 32 -2.20 7.68 3.54
CA HIS A 32 -2.33 8.07 4.95
C HIS A 32 -1.17 7.54 5.79
N SER A 33 -0.67 8.35 6.73
CA SER A 33 0.34 7.89 7.69
C SER A 33 -0.22 6.81 8.61
N ALA A 34 0.63 5.87 9.03
CA ALA A 34 0.19 4.78 9.90
C ALA A 34 -0.39 5.29 11.22
N ASP A 35 0.19 6.34 11.79
CA ASP A 35 -0.33 6.96 13.02
C ASP A 35 -1.72 7.56 12.81
N SER A 36 -1.95 8.24 11.67
CA SER A 36 -3.27 8.77 11.33
C SER A 36 -4.32 7.66 11.21
N VAL A 37 -3.98 6.55 10.56
CA VAL A 37 -4.88 5.40 10.40
C VAL A 37 -5.19 4.76 11.75
N VAL A 38 -4.19 4.58 12.61
CA VAL A 38 -4.38 4.02 13.96
C VAL A 38 -5.31 4.88 14.81
N GLN A 39 -5.09 6.19 14.82
CA GLN A 39 -5.93 7.13 15.58
C GLN A 39 -7.37 7.12 15.06
N ARG A 40 -7.55 7.21 13.74
CA ARG A 40 -8.88 7.23 13.11
C ARG A 40 -9.68 5.93 13.34
N LEU A 41 -9.01 4.79 13.35
CA LEU A 41 -9.64 3.48 13.49
C LEU A 41 -9.63 2.94 14.94
N GLY A 42 -9.09 3.69 15.90
CA GLY A 42 -9.02 3.27 17.31
C GLY A 42 -8.17 2.01 17.52
N LEU A 43 -7.12 1.83 16.71
CA LEU A 43 -6.21 0.68 16.80
C LEU A 43 -5.20 0.86 17.93
N SER A 44 -4.64 -0.25 18.39
CA SER A 44 -3.69 -0.23 19.51
C SER A 44 -2.26 0.15 19.08
N SER A 45 -1.89 -0.06 17.82
CA SER A 45 -0.51 0.17 17.35
C SER A 45 -0.42 0.15 15.82
N THR A 46 0.50 0.95 15.28
CA THR A 46 0.89 0.95 13.86
C THR A 46 1.51 -0.37 13.42
N ASN A 47 2.17 -1.10 14.32
CA ASN A 47 2.73 -2.43 14.06
C ASN A 47 1.67 -3.43 13.60
N LEU A 48 0.42 -3.26 14.04
CA LEU A 48 -0.69 -4.12 13.64
C LEU A 48 -1.01 -3.93 12.15
N LEU A 49 -1.03 -2.68 11.68
CA LEU A 49 -1.26 -2.35 10.27
C LEU A 49 -0.16 -2.89 9.37
N TYR A 50 1.11 -2.72 9.76
CA TYR A 50 2.23 -3.28 8.99
C TYR A 50 2.21 -4.81 8.95
N ARG A 51 1.74 -5.47 10.01
CA ARG A 51 1.55 -6.91 10.01
C ARG A 51 0.47 -7.32 9.00
N TRP A 52 -0.69 -6.66 9.02
CA TRP A 52 -1.78 -6.95 8.06
C TRP A 52 -1.38 -6.68 6.62
N LYS A 53 -0.63 -5.60 6.37
CA LYS A 53 -0.05 -5.33 5.05
C LYS A 53 0.84 -6.48 4.57
N ARG A 54 1.71 -7.01 5.44
CA ARG A 54 2.56 -8.17 5.11
C ARG A 54 1.76 -9.46 4.92
N GLU A 55 0.74 -9.69 5.74
CA GLU A 55 -0.16 -10.85 5.62
C GLU A 55 -0.89 -10.84 4.26
N GLN A 56 -1.37 -9.68 3.81
CA GLN A 56 -1.99 -9.53 2.49
C GLN A 56 -0.99 -9.75 1.35
N LEU A 57 0.19 -9.12 1.41
CA LEU A 57 1.23 -9.33 0.40
C LEU A 57 1.65 -10.80 0.29
N ARG A 58 1.74 -11.52 1.42
CA ARG A 58 2.01 -12.97 1.43
C ARG A 58 0.84 -13.79 0.89
N GLY A 59 -0.39 -13.36 1.14
CA GLY A 59 -1.60 -14.00 0.64
C GLY A 59 -1.81 -13.83 -0.87
N SER A 60 -1.27 -12.76 -1.47
CA SER A 60 -1.45 -12.46 -2.89
C SER A 60 -0.65 -13.36 -3.85
N GLY A 61 0.22 -14.22 -3.33
CA GLY A 61 0.86 -15.31 -4.09
C GLY A 61 1.64 -14.85 -5.35
N PRO A 62 1.93 -15.78 -6.29
CA PRO A 62 2.65 -15.50 -7.52
C PRO A 62 1.97 -14.47 -8.43
N VAL A 63 0.66 -14.27 -8.26
CA VAL A 63 -0.16 -13.36 -9.08
C VAL A 63 0.14 -11.90 -8.76
N ALA A 64 0.38 -11.53 -7.49
CA ALA A 64 0.80 -10.16 -7.18
C ALA A 64 2.16 -9.81 -7.79
N ALA A 65 3.12 -10.74 -7.77
CA ALA A 65 4.43 -10.52 -8.38
C ALA A 65 4.33 -10.35 -9.90
N SER A 66 3.47 -11.12 -10.58
CA SER A 66 3.25 -10.96 -12.02
C SER A 66 2.54 -9.64 -12.35
N LEU A 67 1.58 -9.22 -11.53
CA LEU A 67 0.90 -7.93 -11.65
C LEU A 67 1.87 -6.76 -11.44
N GLU A 68 2.74 -6.80 -10.43
CA GLU A 68 3.78 -5.78 -10.21
C GLU A 68 4.75 -5.68 -11.40
N SER A 69 5.18 -6.82 -11.94
CA SER A 69 6.02 -6.84 -13.15
C SER A 69 5.30 -6.20 -14.34
N ARG A 70 4.01 -6.51 -14.51
CA ARG A 70 3.21 -5.96 -15.59
C ARG A 70 2.97 -4.46 -15.44
N VAL A 71 2.73 -3.98 -14.22
CA VAL A 71 2.61 -2.55 -13.91
C VAL A 71 3.91 -1.83 -14.31
N LYS A 72 5.07 -2.38 -13.92
CA LYS A 72 6.37 -1.80 -14.27
C LYS A 72 6.63 -1.76 -15.77
N GLU A 73 6.27 -2.81 -16.51
CA GLU A 73 6.35 -2.80 -17.98
C GLU A 73 5.47 -1.71 -18.59
N LEU A 74 4.23 -1.57 -18.10
CA LEU A 74 3.30 -0.54 -18.58
C LEU A 74 3.79 0.88 -18.28
N GLU A 75 4.39 1.11 -17.11
CA GLU A 75 5.00 2.40 -16.77
C GLU A 75 6.17 2.76 -17.70
N LEU A 76 7.00 1.76 -18.06
CA LEU A 76 8.12 1.96 -18.99
C LEU A 76 7.61 2.32 -20.39
N GLU A 77 6.58 1.62 -20.86
CA GLU A 77 5.98 1.88 -22.17
C GLU A 77 5.29 3.24 -22.21
N LEU A 78 4.56 3.61 -21.15
CA LEU A 78 3.97 4.93 -21.03
C LEU A 78 5.03 6.03 -21.15
N LYS A 79 6.13 5.91 -20.41
CA LYS A 79 7.25 6.87 -20.46
C LYS A 79 7.92 6.91 -21.84
N ARG A 80 7.89 5.81 -22.60
CA ARG A 80 8.39 5.77 -23.99
C ARG A 80 7.46 6.56 -24.90
N VAL A 81 6.17 6.27 -24.87
CA VAL A 81 5.15 6.95 -25.69
C VAL A 81 5.13 8.45 -25.39
N GLU A 82 5.26 8.85 -24.13
CA GLU A 82 5.36 10.27 -23.75
C GLU A 82 6.58 10.95 -24.38
N ARG A 83 7.74 10.29 -24.38
CA ARG A 83 8.94 10.82 -25.04
C ARG A 83 8.76 10.95 -26.54
N GLU A 84 8.19 9.94 -27.20
CA GLU A 84 7.93 9.98 -28.64
C GLU A 84 6.99 11.14 -28.99
N ARG A 85 5.89 11.30 -28.24
CA ARG A 85 4.98 12.45 -28.36
C ARG A 85 5.72 13.78 -28.20
N ASP A 86 6.58 13.90 -27.21
CA ASP A 86 7.28 15.16 -26.93
C ASP A 86 8.32 15.49 -28.01
N VAL A 87 8.98 14.48 -28.59
CA VAL A 87 9.85 14.66 -29.76
C VAL A 87 9.06 15.14 -30.96
N LEU A 88 7.90 14.52 -31.25
CA LEU A 88 7.04 14.93 -32.37
C LEU A 88 6.52 16.36 -32.18
N LYS A 89 6.11 16.74 -30.97
CA LYS A 89 5.73 18.12 -30.65
C LYS A 89 6.86 19.11 -30.92
N LYS A 90 8.09 18.80 -30.52
CA LYS A 90 9.26 19.65 -30.79
C LYS A 90 9.53 19.79 -32.29
N ALA A 91 9.44 18.70 -33.05
CA ALA A 91 9.61 18.73 -34.50
C ALA A 91 8.56 19.62 -35.17
N LEU A 92 7.27 19.42 -34.85
CA LEU A 92 6.18 20.27 -35.36
C LEU A 92 6.37 21.75 -35.02
N ALA A 93 6.83 22.05 -33.81
CA ALA A 93 7.13 23.43 -33.39
C ALA A 93 8.29 24.07 -34.17
N ILE A 94 9.24 23.28 -34.66
CA ILE A 94 10.32 23.76 -35.53
C ILE A 94 9.79 24.03 -36.93
N PHE A 95 9.04 23.07 -37.51
CA PHE A 95 8.47 23.22 -38.85
C PHE A 95 7.53 24.43 -38.94
N SER A 96 6.63 24.60 -37.97
CA SER A 96 5.70 25.74 -37.92
C SER A 96 6.34 27.12 -37.67
N ARG A 97 7.63 27.20 -37.32
CA ARG A 97 8.39 28.47 -37.22
C ARG A 97 9.24 28.77 -38.45
N SER A 98 9.39 27.78 -39.33
CA SER A 98 10.23 27.86 -40.52
C SER A 98 9.43 28.20 -41.80
N ASP A 99 8.10 28.26 -41.68
CA ASP A 99 7.12 28.79 -42.64
C ASP A 99 6.63 30.17 -42.18
#